data_AF-A0A7J2IEQ2-F1
#
_entry.id   AF-A0A7J2IEQ2-F1
#
_cell.length_a   1.000
_cell.length_b   1.000
_cell.length_c   1.000
_cell.angle_alpha   90.00
_cell.angle_beta   90.00
_cell.angle_gamma   90.00
#
_symmetry.space_group_name_H-M   'P 1'
#
loop_
_entity.id
_entity.type
_entity.pdbx_description
1 polymer ?
#
loop_
_entity_poly.entity_id
_entity_poly.type
_entity_poly.pdbx_seq_one_letter_code
_entity_poly.pdbx_strand_id
1 'polypeptide(L)'
;MKELQILYAKNCEEVILEIKKVLEETYGLKTNDSRILEPLDVAYNPRRDQYDASILLQYLIQNKERDLALWVIDKDIYCENMNFIFGYASIGQGAVLSIYRLDSIELIQKEAIHEIGHVMGLRHCKNNCVMQFSNSLAEAKLKPMTLCERCRRLLEN
;
A
#
# COMPACT_ATOMS: atom_id res chain seq x y z
N MET A 1 18.33 7.41 -6.15
CA MET A 1 17.08 6.67 -6.41
C MET A 1 16.80 5.82 -5.19
N LYS A 2 15.63 5.95 -4.55
CA LYS A 2 15.31 5.20 -3.33
C LYS A 2 14.97 3.75 -3.70
N GLU A 3 15.37 2.79 -2.87
CA GLU A 3 15.03 1.38 -3.04
C GLU A 3 13.81 1.05 -2.17
N LEU A 4 12.88 0.28 -2.74
CA LEU A 4 11.68 -0.21 -2.07
C LEU A 4 11.75 -1.73 -2.01
N GLN A 5 11.72 -2.28 -0.79
CA GLN A 5 11.54 -3.71 -0.60
C GLN A 5 10.06 -4.07 -0.74
N ILE A 6 9.74 -5.11 -1.52
CA ILE A 6 8.37 -5.61 -1.66
C ILE A 6 8.26 -6.99 -1.02
N LEU A 7 7.53 -7.06 0.08
CA LEU A 7 7.17 -8.30 0.76
C LEU A 7 5.75 -8.68 0.32
N TYR A 8 5.47 -9.95 0.13
CA TYR A 8 4.13 -10.35 -0.32
C TYR A 8 3.69 -11.73 0.16
N ALA A 9 2.40 -11.89 0.45
CA ALA A 9 1.81 -13.21 0.67
C ALA A 9 1.87 -14.03 -0.63
N LYS A 10 2.04 -15.35 -0.55
CA LYS A 10 2.25 -16.22 -1.72
C LYS A 10 1.18 -16.06 -2.79
N ASN A 11 -0.08 -15.89 -2.39
CA ASN A 11 -1.21 -15.72 -3.32
C ASN A 11 -1.21 -14.37 -4.06
N CYS A 12 -0.35 -13.42 -3.67
CA CYS A 12 -0.22 -12.13 -4.35
C CYS A 12 0.83 -12.14 -5.48
N GLU A 13 1.56 -13.25 -5.69
CA GLU A 13 2.72 -13.31 -6.59
C GLU A 13 2.41 -12.78 -8.00
N GLU A 14 1.23 -13.10 -8.55
CA GLU A 14 0.84 -12.70 -9.91
C GLU A 14 0.65 -11.19 -10.09
N VAL A 15 0.35 -10.44 -9.02
CA VAL A 15 0.13 -8.98 -9.10
C VAL A 15 1.40 -8.17 -8.81
N ILE A 16 2.45 -8.79 -8.28
CA ILE A 16 3.66 -8.07 -7.85
C ILE A 16 4.36 -7.37 -9.02
N LEU A 17 4.42 -7.98 -10.19
CA LEU A 17 5.06 -7.37 -11.35
C LEU A 17 4.38 -6.05 -11.76
N GLU A 18 3.05 -6.01 -11.73
CA GLU A 18 2.26 -4.83 -12.08
C GLU A 18 2.35 -3.73 -11.00
N ILE A 19 2.45 -4.13 -9.72
CA ILE A 19 2.73 -3.19 -8.62
C ILE A 19 4.12 -2.57 -8.78
N LYS A 20 5.14 -3.40 -9.05
CA LYS A 20 6.52 -2.92 -9.28
C LYS A 20 6.54 -1.88 -10.38
N LYS A 21 6.04 -2.23 -11.56
CA LYS A 21 6.01 -1.34 -12.74
C LYS A 21 5.38 0.02 -12.42
N VAL A 22 4.19 0.03 -11.82
CA VAL A 22 3.48 1.30 -11.59
C VAL A 22 4.17 2.18 -10.55
N LEU A 23 4.82 1.58 -9.54
CA LEU A 23 5.56 2.30 -8.51
C LEU A 23 6.88 2.86 -9.05
N GLU A 24 7.56 2.11 -9.91
CA GLU A 24 8.76 2.57 -10.62
C GLU A 24 8.44 3.73 -11.57
N GLU A 25 7.35 3.62 -12.34
CA GLU A 25 6.88 4.68 -13.25
C GLU A 25 6.42 5.95 -12.50
N THR A 26 5.73 5.80 -11.36
CA THR A 26 5.14 6.94 -10.64
C THR A 26 6.14 7.66 -9.74
N TYR A 27 7.02 6.92 -9.06
CA TYR A 27 7.90 7.46 -8.01
C TYR A 27 9.39 7.33 -8.35
N GLY A 28 9.75 6.67 -9.45
CA GLY A 28 11.16 6.41 -9.79
C GLY A 28 11.87 5.58 -8.73
N LEU A 29 11.18 4.63 -8.10
CA LEU A 29 11.77 3.72 -7.12
C LEU A 29 12.51 2.58 -7.83
N LYS A 30 13.39 1.88 -7.10
CA LYS A 30 13.90 0.56 -7.53
C LYS A 30 13.22 -0.53 -6.73
N THR A 31 12.67 -1.55 -7.38
CA THR A 31 11.88 -2.61 -6.73
C THR A 31 12.45 -4.03 -6.92
N ASN A 32 13.77 -4.13 -7.12
CA ASN A 32 14.46 -5.39 -7.38
C ASN A 32 14.44 -6.36 -6.17
N ASP A 33 14.25 -5.84 -4.95
CA ASP A 33 14.19 -6.63 -3.72
C ASP A 33 12.73 -7.02 -3.44
N SER A 34 12.39 -8.29 -3.72
CA SER A 34 11.09 -8.83 -3.34
C SER A 34 11.15 -10.26 -2.86
N ARG A 35 10.37 -10.59 -1.83
CA ARG A 35 10.28 -11.95 -1.28
C ARG A 35 8.91 -12.25 -0.69
N ILE A 36 8.62 -13.54 -0.58
CA ILE A 36 7.41 -14.02 0.08
C ILE A 36 7.53 -13.79 1.60
N LEU A 37 6.45 -13.27 2.19
CA LEU A 37 6.24 -13.14 3.62
C LEU A 37 4.74 -13.21 3.90
N GLU A 38 4.31 -14.28 4.57
CA GLU A 38 2.91 -14.47 5.00
C GLU A 38 2.55 -13.57 6.18
N PRO A 39 1.29 -13.07 6.26
CA PRO A 39 0.86 -12.21 7.35
C PRO A 39 0.97 -12.91 8.71
N LEU A 40 1.19 -12.14 9.77
CA LEU A 40 1.39 -12.68 11.11
C LEU A 40 0.08 -13.17 11.74
N ASP A 41 0.09 -14.40 12.25
CA ASP A 41 -1.04 -14.96 13.02
C ASP A 41 -1.44 -14.08 14.22
N VAL A 42 -0.46 -13.44 14.88
CA VAL A 42 -0.74 -12.56 16.03
C VAL A 42 -1.51 -11.29 15.66
N ALA A 43 -1.52 -10.91 14.38
CA ALA A 43 -2.32 -9.79 13.88
C ALA A 43 -3.77 -10.21 13.57
N TYR A 44 -4.07 -11.51 13.53
CA TYR A 44 -5.41 -11.98 13.20
C TYR A 44 -6.39 -11.79 14.36
N ASN A 45 -7.55 -11.20 14.04
CA ASN A 45 -8.65 -11.01 14.96
C ASN A 45 -9.82 -11.94 14.59
N PRO A 46 -10.06 -13.04 15.33
CA PRO A 46 -11.07 -14.03 14.99
C PRO A 46 -12.51 -13.51 15.11
N ARG A 47 -12.75 -12.41 15.84
CA ARG A 47 -14.10 -11.80 15.91
C ARG A 47 -14.45 -11.02 14.66
N ARG A 48 -13.43 -10.50 13.97
CA ARG A 48 -13.58 -9.71 12.74
C ARG A 48 -13.35 -10.54 11.49
N ASP A 49 -12.62 -11.64 11.61
CA ASP A 49 -12.04 -12.37 10.48
C ASP A 49 -11.14 -11.46 9.62
N GLN A 50 -10.35 -10.62 10.30
CA GLN A 50 -9.48 -9.59 9.69
C GLN A 50 -8.15 -9.52 10.43
N TYR A 51 -7.13 -8.99 9.77
CA TYR A 51 -5.82 -8.71 10.36
C TYR A 51 -5.69 -7.24 10.78
N ASP A 52 -5.07 -7.00 11.93
CA ASP A 52 -4.77 -5.67 12.42
C ASP A 52 -3.58 -5.07 11.64
N ALA A 53 -3.86 -4.06 10.82
CA ALA A 53 -2.85 -3.44 9.97
C ALA A 53 -1.74 -2.75 10.76
N SER A 54 -2.01 -2.31 12.00
CA SER A 54 -1.00 -1.65 12.84
C SER A 54 0.08 -2.64 13.30
N ILE A 55 -0.33 -3.87 13.65
CA ILE A 55 0.59 -4.95 14.04
C ILE A 55 1.43 -5.39 12.83
N LEU A 56 0.79 -5.57 11.67
CA LEU A 56 1.49 -5.92 10.43
C LEU A 56 2.52 -4.84 10.03
N LEU A 57 2.13 -3.57 10.08
CA LEU A 57 3.02 -2.45 9.74
C LEU A 57 4.19 -2.34 10.73
N GLN A 58 3.93 -2.51 12.03
CA GLN A 58 5.00 -2.50 13.04
C GLN A 58 6.03 -3.60 12.77
N TYR A 59 5.58 -4.81 12.47
CA TYR A 59 6.47 -5.92 12.12
C TYR A 59 7.27 -5.62 10.84
N LEU A 60 6.62 -5.12 9.79
CA LEU A 60 7.27 -4.70 8.55
C LEU A 60 8.41 -3.72 8.83
N ILE A 61 8.14 -2.68 9.62
CA ILE A 61 9.12 -1.63 9.92
C ILE A 61 10.32 -2.16 10.69
N GLN A 62 10.11 -3.12 11.60
CA GLN A 62 11.17 -3.74 12.40
C GLN A 62 12.03 -4.73 11.62
N ASN A 63 11.48 -5.35 10.57
CA ASN A 63 12.13 -6.47 9.86
C ASN A 63 12.46 -6.18 8.38
N LYS A 64 12.17 -4.98 7.89
CA LYS A 64 12.59 -4.55 6.54
C LYS A 64 14.11 -4.44 6.44
N GLU A 65 14.63 -4.75 5.27
CA GLU A 65 16.07 -4.74 4.96
C GLU A 65 16.47 -3.50 4.15
N ARG A 66 15.49 -2.67 3.77
CA ARG A 66 15.66 -1.42 3.03
C ARG A 66 15.00 -0.27 3.79
N ASP A 67 15.29 0.95 3.35
CA ASP A 67 14.73 2.17 3.96
C ASP A 67 13.20 2.19 3.87
N LEU A 68 12.66 1.81 2.71
CA LEU A 68 11.23 1.75 2.44
C LEU A 68 10.80 0.31 2.17
N ALA A 69 9.60 -0.06 2.64
CA ALA A 69 9.00 -1.34 2.31
C ALA A 69 7.51 -1.25 2.00
N LEU A 70 7.04 -2.13 1.12
CA LEU A 70 5.62 -2.39 0.88
C LEU A 70 5.33 -3.86 1.17
N TRP A 71 4.32 -4.14 1.97
CA TRP A 71 3.85 -5.50 2.23
C TRP A 71 2.47 -5.72 1.64
N VAL A 72 2.40 -6.55 0.59
CA VAL A 72 1.16 -6.87 -0.12
C VAL A 72 0.57 -8.18 0.42
N ILE A 73 -0.68 -8.17 0.88
CA ILE A 73 -1.31 -9.36 1.47
C ILE A 73 -2.69 -9.64 0.86
N ASP A 74 -3.09 -10.92 0.88
CA ASP A 74 -4.37 -11.43 0.37
C ASP A 74 -5.44 -11.58 1.47
N LYS A 75 -5.22 -10.96 2.65
CA LYS A 75 -6.12 -11.02 3.80
C LYS A 75 -6.75 -9.66 4.06
N ASP A 76 -7.99 -9.66 4.54
CA ASP A 76 -8.69 -8.44 4.88
C ASP A 76 -8.04 -7.76 6.09
N ILE A 77 -7.93 -6.44 6.06
CA ILE A 77 -7.29 -5.67 7.13
C ILE A 77 -8.18 -4.57 7.69
N TYR A 78 -7.94 -4.23 8.96
CA TYR A 78 -8.59 -3.11 9.65
C TYR A 78 -7.56 -2.31 10.47
N CYS A 79 -7.96 -1.11 10.89
CA CYS A 79 -7.30 -0.36 11.96
C CYS A 79 -8.36 0.16 12.94
N GLU A 80 -7.94 0.75 14.05
CA GLU A 80 -8.85 1.27 15.07
C GLU A 80 -9.93 2.17 14.48
N ASN A 81 -11.17 1.95 14.90
CA ASN A 81 -12.37 2.70 14.48
C ASN A 81 -12.77 2.57 13.00
N MET A 82 -12.11 1.69 12.22
CA MET A 82 -12.46 1.41 10.83
C MET A 82 -13.03 0.00 10.67
N ASN A 83 -14.02 -0.16 9.78
CA ASN A 83 -14.56 -1.48 9.45
C ASN A 83 -13.57 -2.32 8.65
N PHE A 84 -12.86 -1.67 7.72
CA PHE A 84 -11.73 -2.22 6.96
C PHE A 84 -10.95 -1.03 6.38
N ILE A 85 -9.76 -1.30 5.88
CA ILE A 85 -8.96 -0.37 5.08
C ILE A 85 -8.31 -1.12 3.92
N PHE A 86 -7.93 -0.42 2.86
CA PHE A 86 -7.16 -1.03 1.76
C PHE A 86 -5.67 -1.10 2.10
N GLY A 87 -5.15 -0.11 2.81
CA GLY A 87 -3.77 -0.10 3.25
C GLY A 87 -3.54 0.75 4.49
N TYR A 88 -2.33 0.66 5.00
CA TYR A 88 -1.88 1.38 6.19
C TYR A 88 -0.40 1.71 6.07
N ALA A 89 -0.04 2.99 6.15
CA ALA A 89 1.30 3.49 5.86
C ALA A 89 1.90 4.30 7.01
N SER A 90 3.24 4.22 7.13
CA SER A 90 4.07 5.11 7.94
C SER A 90 5.01 5.90 7.03
N ILE A 91 5.03 7.22 7.22
CA ILE A 91 5.85 8.16 6.45
C ILE A 91 7.33 7.78 6.61
N GLY A 92 8.02 7.61 5.47
CA GLY A 92 9.44 7.33 5.40
C GLY A 92 9.85 5.93 5.82
N GLN A 93 8.90 5.00 6.06
CA GLN A 93 9.24 3.66 6.53
C GLN A 93 8.61 2.55 5.68
N GLY A 94 7.31 2.60 5.43
CA GLY A 94 6.65 1.57 4.65
C GLY A 94 5.14 1.51 4.81
N ALA A 95 4.52 0.60 4.07
CA ALA A 95 3.08 0.42 4.07
C ALA A 95 2.69 -1.06 3.95
N VAL A 96 1.50 -1.38 4.43
CA VAL A 96 0.79 -2.64 4.17
C VAL A 96 -0.34 -2.35 3.19
N LEU A 97 -0.50 -3.19 2.17
CA LEU A 97 -1.58 -3.14 1.19
C LEU A 97 -2.31 -4.47 1.18
N SER A 98 -3.61 -4.46 1.44
CA SER A 98 -4.49 -5.60 1.26
C SER A 98 -5.14 -5.57 -0.12
N ILE A 99 -5.00 -6.66 -0.86
CA ILE A 99 -5.71 -6.85 -2.13
C ILE A 99 -7.05 -7.58 -1.96
N TYR A 100 -7.40 -8.00 -0.74
CA TYR A 100 -8.58 -8.83 -0.46
C TYR A 100 -9.90 -8.25 -0.99
N ARG A 101 -10.04 -6.91 -0.94
CA ARG A 101 -11.24 -6.19 -1.38
C ARG A 101 -11.08 -5.50 -2.74
N LEU A 102 -9.93 -5.66 -3.41
CA LEU A 102 -9.63 -5.00 -4.68
C LEU A 102 -9.88 -5.99 -5.82
N ASP A 103 -10.91 -5.71 -6.63
CA ASP A 103 -11.43 -6.64 -7.64
C ASP A 103 -10.75 -6.55 -9.01
N SER A 104 -9.72 -5.72 -9.15
CA SER A 104 -9.02 -5.53 -10.42
C SER A 104 -7.58 -5.05 -10.22
N ILE A 105 -6.73 -5.35 -11.19
CA ILE A 105 -5.33 -4.91 -11.18
C ILE A 105 -5.21 -3.37 -11.16
N GLU A 106 -6.13 -2.68 -11.84
CA GLU A 106 -6.19 -1.21 -11.86
C GLU A 106 -6.35 -0.64 -10.44
N LEU A 107 -7.21 -1.25 -9.63
CA LEU A 107 -7.41 -0.83 -8.24
C LEU A 107 -6.23 -1.17 -7.35
N ILE A 108 -5.62 -2.34 -7.54
CA ILE A 108 -4.39 -2.71 -6.83
C ILE A 108 -3.29 -1.68 -7.10
N GLN A 109 -3.11 -1.29 -8.37
CA GLN A 109 -2.16 -0.24 -8.75
C GLN A 109 -2.51 1.11 -8.12
N LYS A 110 -3.79 1.53 -8.15
CA LYS A 110 -4.25 2.78 -7.51
C LYS A 110 -3.93 2.82 -6.03
N GLU A 111 -4.26 1.77 -5.28
CA GLU A 111 -4.00 1.73 -3.85
C GLU A 111 -2.51 1.56 -3.54
N ALA A 112 -1.75 0.80 -4.34
CA ALA A 112 -0.28 0.75 -4.20
C ALA A 112 0.35 2.13 -4.36
N ILE A 113 -0.07 2.90 -5.39
CA ILE A 113 0.38 4.29 -5.57
C ILE A 113 -0.04 5.13 -4.37
N HIS A 114 -1.28 5.00 -3.90
CA HIS A 114 -1.79 5.75 -2.74
C HIS A 114 -0.94 5.53 -1.48
N GLU A 115 -0.72 4.27 -1.11
CA GLU A 115 0.03 3.90 0.09
C GLU A 115 1.50 4.32 0.01
N ILE A 116 2.15 4.12 -1.14
CA ILE A 116 3.53 4.61 -1.33
C ILE A 116 3.57 6.14 -1.36
N GLY A 117 2.52 6.80 -1.85
CA GLY A 117 2.36 8.23 -1.71
C GLY A 117 2.43 8.68 -0.25
N HIS A 118 1.74 7.98 0.66
CA HIS A 118 1.85 8.22 2.10
C HIS A 118 3.26 7.95 2.64
N VAL A 119 3.89 6.85 2.25
CA VAL A 119 5.30 6.57 2.61
C VAL A 119 6.23 7.69 2.16
N MET A 120 5.97 8.27 0.99
CA MET A 120 6.74 9.39 0.43
C MET A 120 6.35 10.77 1.02
N GLY A 121 5.45 10.81 2.01
CA GLY A 121 5.09 12.02 2.75
C GLY A 121 3.87 12.78 2.21
N LEU A 122 3.20 12.25 1.17
CA LEU A 122 1.93 12.84 0.70
C LEU A 122 0.82 12.57 1.72
N ARG A 123 -0.02 13.58 1.94
CA ARG A 123 -1.28 13.43 2.68
C ARG A 123 -2.43 13.26 1.71
N HIS A 124 -3.61 12.92 2.25
CA HIS A 124 -4.83 12.89 1.46
C HIS A 124 -5.05 14.20 0.69
N CYS A 125 -5.52 14.08 -0.55
CA CYS A 125 -5.71 15.18 -1.49
C CYS A 125 -7.18 15.30 -1.89
N LYS A 126 -7.67 16.53 -2.03
CA LYS A 126 -9.05 16.80 -2.49
C LYS A 126 -9.15 17.06 -3.99
N ASN A 127 -8.02 17.19 -4.69
CA ASN A 127 -8.00 17.37 -6.14
C ASN A 127 -8.32 16.05 -6.86
N ASN A 128 -8.50 16.08 -8.18
CA ASN A 128 -8.52 14.88 -9.01
C ASN A 128 -7.15 14.17 -8.94
N CYS A 129 -6.99 13.24 -7.98
CA CYS A 129 -5.71 12.67 -7.58
C CYS A 129 -5.91 11.28 -6.96
N VAL A 130 -4.98 10.36 -7.23
CA VAL A 130 -4.94 9.04 -6.58
C VAL A 130 -4.78 9.12 -5.04
N MET A 131 -4.27 10.23 -4.50
CA MET A 131 -4.21 10.50 -3.05
C MET A 131 -5.57 10.90 -2.44
N GLN A 132 -6.67 10.84 -3.18
CA GLN A 132 -8.00 10.95 -2.58
C GLN A 132 -8.22 9.79 -1.59
N PHE A 133 -8.74 10.13 -0.42
CA PHE A 133 -9.13 9.12 0.57
C PHE A 133 -10.30 8.28 0.04
N SER A 134 -10.28 6.98 0.32
CA SER A 134 -11.31 6.04 -0.12
C SER A 134 -11.74 5.13 1.04
N ASN A 135 -12.97 5.27 1.49
CA ASN A 135 -13.59 4.44 2.52
C ASN A 135 -14.39 3.26 1.95
N SER A 136 -14.52 3.20 0.62
CA SER A 136 -15.26 2.15 -0.06
C SER A 136 -14.63 1.81 -1.40
N LEU A 137 -14.95 0.62 -1.91
CA LEU A 137 -14.54 0.19 -3.23
C LEU A 137 -15.08 1.12 -4.34
N ALA A 138 -16.29 1.66 -4.15
CA ALA A 138 -16.88 2.61 -5.08
C ALA A 138 -16.07 3.91 -5.17
N GLU A 139 -15.62 4.44 -4.02
CA GLU A 139 -14.76 5.63 -3.98
C GLU A 139 -13.38 5.37 -4.59
N ALA A 140 -12.76 4.22 -4.30
CA ALA A 140 -11.49 3.81 -4.88
C ALA A 140 -11.56 3.68 -6.42
N LYS A 141 -12.71 3.24 -6.96
CA LYS A 141 -12.98 3.21 -8.41
C LYS A 141 -13.05 4.61 -9.03
N LEU A 142 -13.64 5.57 -8.33
CA LEU A 142 -13.87 6.93 -8.84
C LEU A 142 -12.60 7.80 -8.90
N LYS A 143 -11.64 7.58 -7.99
CA LYS A 143 -10.40 8.37 -8.00
C LYS A 143 -9.52 8.01 -9.23
N PRO A 144 -8.77 8.97 -9.79
CA PRO A 144 -7.88 8.69 -10.91
C PRO A 144 -6.67 7.86 -10.46
N MET A 145 -5.99 7.25 -11.42
CA MET A 145 -4.73 6.52 -11.16
C MET A 145 -3.52 7.45 -10.98
N THR A 146 -3.64 8.74 -11.29
CA THR A 146 -2.51 9.66 -11.36
C THR A 146 -2.42 10.62 -10.17
N LEU A 147 -1.19 11.02 -9.84
CA LEU A 147 -0.94 12.16 -8.97
C LEU A 147 -1.34 13.46 -9.67
N CYS A 148 -2.06 14.35 -8.98
CA CYS A 148 -2.27 15.71 -9.43
C CYS A 148 -0.96 16.51 -9.38
N GLU A 149 -0.90 17.63 -10.12
CA GLU A 149 0.29 18.49 -10.20
C GLU A 149 0.82 18.91 -8.81
N ARG A 150 -0.07 19.29 -7.90
CA ARG A 150 0.31 19.65 -6.52
C ARG A 150 1.05 18.52 -5.81
N CYS A 151 0.57 17.29 -5.91
CA CYS A 151 1.21 16.15 -5.25
C CYS A 151 2.55 15.79 -5.90
N ARG A 152 2.68 15.92 -7.23
CA ARG A 152 3.97 15.71 -7.91
C ARG A 152 5.01 16.72 -7.45
N ARG A 153 4.66 18.01 -7.40
CA ARG A 153 5.56 19.07 -6.90
C ARG A 153 6.03 18.85 -5.46
N LEU A 154 5.22 18.21 -4.60
CA LEU A 154 5.61 17.88 -3.24
C LEU A 154 6.65 16.76 -3.15
N LEU A 155 6.82 15.95 -4.21
CA LEU A 155 7.82 14.88 -4.29
C LEU A 155 9.16 15.34 -4.88
N GLU A 156 9.18 16.49 -5.54
CA GLU A 156 10.37 17.07 -6.19
C GLU A 156 11.24 17.90 -5.24
N ASN A 157 10.77 18.13 -4.00
CA ASN A 157 11.47 18.86 -2.94
C ASN A 157 12.03 17.91 -1.89
#